data_AF-A0A3D0SU07-F1
#
_entry.id   AF-A0A3D0SU07-F1
#
_cell.length_a   1.000
_cell.length_b   1.000
_cell.length_c   1.000
_cell.angle_alpha   90.00
_cell.angle_beta   90.00
_cell.angle_gamma   90.00
#
_symmetry.space_group_name_H-M   'P 1'
#
loop_
_entity.id
_entity.type
_entity.pdbx_description
1 polymer ?
#
loop_
_entity_poly.entity_id
_entity_poly.type
_entity_poly.pdbx_seq_one_letter_code
_entity_poly.pdbx_strand_id
1 'polypeptide(L)'
;MIMMRTMSLTAMVLGLSIGLNPLAGAQQTYPAPPVYSPPPSQEPPPLSGSPRQQLPPGESGIQFYTRPDLGGSAPVSPPQTIPPSGSSWGPSGADLQEDEGPGWLPPGGLVRIQENQGIRYVSGGVGEGERSELNALSNQFNLRLLFAMQGSGDYLADVQVNIMDEGGRTVLSAQSQGPWFFTQLPPAAYRVEVSVLNQTQQQTVRVTSSRQSHLTFYWR
;
A
#
# COMPACT_ATOMS: atom_id res chain seq x y z
N MET A 1 3.98 5.59 66.56
CA MET A 1 4.75 5.77 65.31
C MET A 1 4.08 6.90 64.54
N ILE A 2 4.70 8.08 64.61
CA ILE A 2 4.21 9.37 64.10
C ILE A 2 4.68 9.50 62.65
N MET A 3 3.81 9.85 61.70
CA MET A 3 4.11 10.94 60.76
C MET A 3 2.86 11.40 60.00
N MET A 4 2.29 12.47 60.53
CA MET A 4 1.40 13.40 59.86
C MET A 4 2.21 14.13 58.78
N ARG A 5 1.71 14.22 57.55
CA ARG A 5 2.15 15.23 56.58
C ARG A 5 0.97 16.09 56.16
N THR A 6 0.94 17.23 56.80
CA THR A 6 0.08 18.39 56.59
C THR A 6 0.44 19.14 55.29
N MET A 7 -0.59 19.72 54.68
CA MET A 7 -0.67 21.08 54.11
C MET A 7 0.17 21.44 52.85
N SER A 8 -0.50 21.84 51.77
CA SER A 8 -0.87 23.26 51.56
C SER A 8 -1.57 23.51 50.23
N LEU A 9 -2.73 24.16 50.30
CA LEU A 9 -3.29 24.98 49.24
C LEU A 9 -2.39 26.21 49.03
N THR A 10 -2.06 26.54 47.79
CA THR A 10 -1.69 27.92 47.44
C THR A 10 -2.35 28.25 46.11
N ALA A 11 -3.40 29.05 46.20
CA ALA A 11 -3.91 29.82 45.09
C ALA A 11 -2.84 30.85 44.70
N MET A 12 -2.53 30.94 43.40
CA MET A 12 -1.83 32.10 42.85
C MET A 12 -2.62 32.62 41.66
N VAL A 13 -3.36 33.68 41.93
CA VAL A 13 -4.06 34.53 40.96
C VAL A 13 -3.18 35.76 40.68
N LEU A 14 -3.25 36.23 39.44
CA LEU A 14 -2.83 37.53 38.85
C LEU A 14 -1.59 37.56 37.97
N GLY A 15 -1.86 37.93 36.72
CA GLY A 15 -0.92 38.39 35.71
C GLY A 15 -1.65 38.80 34.43
N LEU A 16 -2.51 39.84 34.52
CA LEU A 16 -3.05 40.55 33.36
C LEU A 16 -1.90 41.25 32.62
N SER A 17 -1.68 40.89 31.35
CA SER A 17 -1.01 41.77 30.39
C SER A 17 -1.72 41.67 29.05
N ILE A 18 -2.52 42.70 28.79
CA ILE A 18 -3.15 43.01 27.51
C ILE A 18 -2.03 43.39 26.53
N GLY A 19 -1.76 42.52 25.57
CA GLY A 19 -0.96 42.83 24.39
C GLY A 19 -1.87 42.99 23.18
N LEU A 20 -2.36 44.22 22.98
CA LEU A 20 -3.06 44.63 21.77
C LEU A 20 -2.02 44.71 20.64
N ASN A 21 -2.00 43.76 19.70
CA ASN A 21 -1.19 43.89 18.49
C ASN A 21 -2.11 44.16 17.29
N PRO A 22 -1.87 45.24 16.53
CA PRO A 22 -2.75 45.64 15.44
C PRO A 22 -2.68 44.68 14.24
N LEU A 23 -3.84 44.50 13.61
CA LEU A 23 -4.02 43.96 12.27
C LEU A 23 -3.12 44.71 11.29
N ALA A 24 -2.03 44.08 10.85
CA ALA A 24 -1.32 44.46 9.65
C ALA A 24 -1.59 43.39 8.59
N GLY A 25 -2.38 43.78 7.58
CA GLY A 25 -2.57 43.00 6.38
C GLY A 25 -1.23 42.83 5.67
N ALA A 26 -0.70 41.62 5.67
CA ALA A 26 0.20 41.15 4.64
C ALA A 26 -0.54 40.04 3.91
N GLN A 27 -1.00 40.35 2.71
CA GLN A 27 -1.46 39.36 1.76
C GLN A 27 -0.33 38.35 1.55
N GLN A 28 -0.48 37.19 2.16
CA GLN A 28 0.35 36.03 1.84
C GLN A 28 -0.02 35.66 0.41
N THR A 29 0.72 36.24 -0.54
CA THR A 29 0.76 35.74 -1.91
C THR A 29 1.28 34.32 -1.79
N TYR A 30 0.37 33.36 -1.75
CA TYR A 30 0.71 31.96 -1.90
C TYR A 30 1.35 31.85 -3.29
N PRO A 31 2.65 31.53 -3.39
CA PRO A 31 3.18 31.16 -4.69
C PRO A 31 2.36 29.97 -5.18
N ALA A 32 1.89 30.04 -6.43
CA ALA A 32 1.23 28.92 -7.06
C ALA A 32 2.12 27.66 -6.89
N PRO A 33 1.54 26.49 -6.58
CA PRO A 33 2.33 25.26 -6.53
C PRO A 33 3.03 25.08 -7.87
N PRO A 34 4.30 24.58 -7.88
CA PRO A 34 4.96 24.27 -9.13
C PRO A 34 4.07 23.32 -9.92
N VAL A 35 3.77 23.67 -11.17
CA VAL A 35 3.16 22.75 -12.12
C VAL A 35 4.15 21.59 -12.26
N TYR A 36 3.81 20.46 -11.66
CA TYR A 36 4.62 19.26 -11.74
C TYR A 36 4.61 18.80 -13.20
N SER A 37 5.68 19.12 -13.91
CA SER A 37 5.93 18.54 -15.22
C SER A 37 6.39 17.11 -14.99
N PRO A 38 5.72 16.10 -15.57
CA PRO A 38 6.21 14.74 -15.46
C PRO A 38 7.64 14.67 -16.03
N PRO A 39 8.54 13.89 -15.42
CA PRO A 39 9.86 13.67 -16.01
C PRO A 39 9.68 13.12 -17.43
N PRO A 40 10.55 13.48 -18.39
CA PRO A 40 10.48 12.90 -19.72
C PRO A 40 10.53 11.39 -19.58
N SER A 41 9.61 10.68 -20.23
CA SER A 41 9.63 9.23 -20.32
C SER A 41 11.02 8.81 -20.76
N GLN A 42 11.81 8.24 -19.85
CA GLN A 42 13.06 7.62 -20.22
C GLN A 42 12.67 6.40 -21.04
N GLU A 43 12.83 6.52 -22.36
CA GLU A 43 12.68 5.40 -23.27
C GLU A 43 13.62 4.30 -22.79
N PRO A 44 13.11 3.07 -22.58
CA PRO A 44 13.93 1.97 -22.10
C PRO A 44 15.14 1.78 -23.03
N PRO A 45 16.33 1.46 -22.50
CA PRO A 45 17.48 1.18 -23.34
C PRO A 45 17.12 0.05 -24.32
N PRO A 46 17.62 0.11 -25.58
CA PRO A 46 17.34 -0.94 -26.53
C PRO A 46 17.80 -2.29 -25.95
N LEU A 47 16.91 -3.27 -26.00
CA LEU A 47 17.19 -4.66 -25.66
C LEU A 47 18.39 -5.11 -26.51
N SER A 48 19.54 -5.26 -25.86
CA SER A 48 20.72 -5.83 -26.49
C SER A 48 20.47 -7.31 -26.73
N GLY A 49 20.29 -7.69 -28.00
CA GLY A 49 20.41 -9.07 -28.48
C GLY A 49 19.13 -9.89 -28.57
N SER A 50 18.33 -9.65 -29.60
CA SER A 50 17.49 -10.72 -30.16
C SER A 50 18.36 -11.60 -31.07
N PRO A 51 18.42 -12.93 -30.88
CA PRO A 51 19.07 -13.77 -31.87
C PRO A 51 18.26 -13.72 -33.17
N ARG A 52 18.92 -13.31 -34.26
CA ARG A 52 18.42 -13.44 -35.62
C ARG A 52 17.99 -14.89 -35.84
N GLN A 53 16.69 -15.15 -35.89
CA GLN A 53 16.20 -16.37 -36.54
C GLN A 53 16.51 -16.23 -38.03
N GLN A 54 17.52 -16.99 -38.45
CA GLN A 54 17.91 -17.11 -39.84
C GLN A 54 16.85 -17.93 -40.56
N LEU A 55 16.10 -17.27 -41.44
CA LEU A 55 15.18 -17.91 -42.39
C LEU A 55 15.97 -18.93 -43.24
N PRO A 56 15.49 -20.17 -43.41
CA PRO A 56 16.02 -21.03 -44.46
C PRO A 56 15.64 -20.46 -45.84
N PRO A 57 16.55 -20.46 -46.82
CA PRO A 57 16.25 -19.99 -48.17
C PRO A 57 15.21 -20.89 -48.83
N GLY A 58 14.26 -20.27 -49.53
CA GLY A 58 13.27 -20.96 -50.32
C GLY A 58 13.92 -21.76 -51.44
N GLU A 59 13.86 -23.08 -51.34
CA GLU A 59 13.98 -23.95 -52.50
C GLU A 59 12.64 -24.01 -53.21
N SER A 60 12.65 -23.48 -54.42
CA SER A 60 11.64 -23.67 -55.45
C SER A 60 11.75 -25.10 -55.98
N GLY A 61 10.63 -25.83 -56.03
CA GLY A 61 10.64 -27.20 -56.53
C GLY A 61 9.29 -27.89 -56.45
N ILE A 62 8.35 -27.47 -57.29
CA ILE A 62 7.21 -28.32 -57.67
C ILE A 62 7.76 -29.45 -58.54
N GLN A 63 7.72 -30.71 -58.08
CA GLN A 63 7.75 -31.86 -58.98
C GLN A 63 6.86 -33.01 -58.50
N PHE A 64 6.13 -33.53 -59.48
CA PHE A 64 5.06 -34.52 -59.46
C PHE A 64 5.58 -35.98 -59.40
N TYR A 65 4.63 -36.92 -59.21
CA TYR A 65 4.71 -38.39 -59.43
C TYR A 65 5.54 -39.17 -58.38
N THR A 66 5.13 -40.29 -57.78
CA THR A 66 4.34 -41.44 -58.25
C THR A 66 3.90 -42.29 -57.05
N ARG A 67 2.67 -42.83 -57.10
CA ARG A 67 2.22 -43.99 -56.30
C ARG A 67 2.88 -45.27 -56.80
N PRO A 68 3.29 -46.18 -55.90
CA PRO A 68 2.98 -47.58 -56.11
C PRO A 68 2.13 -48.14 -54.98
N ASP A 69 1.06 -48.80 -55.40
CA ASP A 69 0.26 -49.73 -54.63
C ASP A 69 1.08 -50.99 -54.31
N LEU A 70 0.90 -51.58 -53.11
CA LEU A 70 0.50 -52.99 -52.91
C LEU A 70 0.80 -53.49 -51.47
N GLY A 71 -0.27 -53.86 -50.76
CA GLY A 71 -0.29 -55.11 -49.99
C GLY A 71 -0.18 -55.02 -48.47
N GLY A 72 -1.27 -55.32 -47.76
CA GLY A 72 -1.19 -55.87 -46.40
C GLY A 72 -2.27 -55.41 -45.43
N SER A 73 -3.37 -56.16 -45.39
CA SER A 73 -4.49 -56.07 -44.43
C SER A 73 -4.08 -56.04 -42.96
N ALA A 74 -4.89 -55.38 -42.12
CA ALA A 74 -5.57 -55.88 -40.89
C ALA A 74 -5.73 -54.77 -39.81
N PRO A 75 -6.58 -54.94 -38.78
CA PRO A 75 -7.72 -54.08 -38.52
C PRO A 75 -7.51 -53.07 -37.39
N VAL A 76 -8.33 -52.03 -37.40
CA VAL A 76 -8.52 -51.10 -36.26
C VAL A 76 -8.94 -51.86 -35.00
N SER A 77 -8.13 -51.76 -33.94
CA SER A 77 -8.49 -52.13 -32.56
C SER A 77 -8.45 -50.87 -31.66
N PRO A 78 -9.43 -50.67 -30.76
CA PRO A 78 -9.54 -49.47 -29.91
C PRO A 78 -8.49 -49.43 -28.78
N PRO A 79 -8.26 -48.26 -28.14
CA PRO A 79 -7.18 -48.08 -27.17
C PRO A 79 -7.50 -48.77 -25.84
N GLN A 80 -6.57 -49.60 -25.33
CA GLN A 80 -6.61 -50.13 -23.97
C GLN A 80 -5.62 -49.37 -23.09
N THR A 81 -6.17 -48.86 -21.99
CA THR A 81 -5.54 -48.22 -20.84
C THR A 81 -4.37 -49.03 -20.27
N ILE A 82 -3.24 -48.37 -20.00
CA ILE A 82 -2.17 -48.86 -19.13
C ILE A 82 -1.82 -47.73 -18.14
N PRO A 83 -1.94 -47.93 -16.82
CA PRO A 83 -1.40 -47.00 -15.82
C PRO A 83 0.06 -47.34 -15.52
N PRO A 84 0.86 -46.38 -15.03
CA PRO A 84 1.86 -46.78 -14.05
C PRO A 84 1.89 -45.92 -12.78
N SER A 85 1.92 -46.66 -11.69
CA SER A 85 2.38 -46.32 -10.35
C SER A 85 3.67 -45.49 -10.35
N GLY A 86 3.77 -44.56 -9.39
CA GLY A 86 4.86 -43.60 -9.30
C GLY A 86 6.21 -44.15 -8.81
N SER A 87 7.27 -43.38 -9.05
CA SER A 87 8.08 -42.68 -8.02
C SER A 87 9.33 -42.02 -8.62
N SER A 88 9.51 -40.72 -8.33
CA SER A 88 10.79 -39.95 -8.22
C SER A 88 11.61 -39.75 -9.52
N TRP A 89 12.10 -38.56 -9.93
CA TRP A 89 12.68 -37.39 -9.25
C TRP A 89 12.36 -36.09 -10.05
N GLY A 90 12.29 -34.91 -9.42
CA GLY A 90 11.89 -33.61 -10.04
C GLY A 90 12.80 -33.10 -11.18
N PRO A 91 12.46 -31.98 -11.88
CA PRO A 91 12.39 -30.65 -11.23
C PRO A 91 11.36 -29.65 -11.83
N SER A 92 11.30 -28.46 -11.23
CA SER A 92 11.00 -27.16 -11.89
C SER A 92 9.61 -26.93 -12.48
N GLY A 93 8.87 -26.03 -11.83
CA GLY A 93 7.66 -25.41 -12.37
C GLY A 93 6.53 -25.52 -11.37
N ALA A 94 6.46 -24.57 -10.44
CA ALA A 94 5.22 -24.31 -9.73
C ALA A 94 4.20 -23.86 -10.79
N ASP A 95 3.44 -24.82 -11.31
CA ASP A 95 2.13 -24.59 -11.89
C ASP A 95 1.27 -24.05 -10.75
N LEU A 96 1.28 -22.72 -10.60
CA LEU A 96 0.27 -22.05 -9.81
C LEU A 96 -0.99 -22.07 -10.66
N GLN A 97 -1.74 -23.16 -10.53
CA GLN A 97 -3.13 -23.26 -10.89
C GLN A 97 -3.83 -21.95 -10.45
N GLU A 98 -4.18 -21.11 -11.42
CA GLU A 98 -5.02 -19.93 -11.26
C GLU A 98 -6.42 -20.40 -10.78
N ASP A 99 -6.53 -20.68 -9.49
CA ASP A 99 -7.78 -20.93 -8.79
C ASP A 99 -8.45 -19.58 -8.55
N GLU A 100 -9.49 -19.32 -9.33
CA GLU A 100 -10.36 -18.14 -9.33
C GLU A 100 -11.00 -17.92 -7.94
N GLY A 101 -10.25 -17.32 -7.01
CA GLY A 101 -10.74 -16.88 -5.71
C GLY A 101 -11.84 -15.82 -5.85
N PRO A 102 -12.81 -15.73 -4.91
CA PRO A 102 -13.96 -14.85 -5.03
C PRO A 102 -13.53 -13.39 -5.24
N GLY A 103 -14.09 -12.75 -6.28
CA GLY A 103 -13.71 -11.46 -6.87
C GLY A 103 -13.85 -10.20 -6.01
N TRP A 104 -13.60 -10.31 -4.70
CA TRP A 104 -13.44 -9.20 -3.77
C TRP A 104 -12.08 -9.23 -3.04
N LEU A 105 -11.18 -10.15 -3.39
CA LEU A 105 -9.80 -10.09 -2.89
C LEU A 105 -9.07 -8.91 -3.57
N PRO A 106 -8.32 -8.09 -2.83
CA PRO A 106 -7.40 -7.16 -3.47
C PRO A 106 -6.37 -7.97 -4.27
N PRO A 107 -5.81 -7.42 -5.36
CA PRO A 107 -4.92 -8.15 -6.27
C PRO A 107 -3.60 -8.51 -5.58
N GLY A 108 -3.61 -9.61 -4.82
CA GLY A 108 -2.48 -10.10 -4.05
C GLY A 108 -2.82 -10.51 -2.60
N GLY A 109 -3.89 -9.98 -2.01
CA GLY A 109 -4.28 -10.29 -0.61
C GLY A 109 -3.22 -9.89 0.41
N LEU A 110 -2.38 -8.90 0.09
CA LEU A 110 -1.17 -8.55 0.83
C LEU A 110 -1.50 -7.61 2.00
N VAL A 111 -2.53 -6.77 1.86
CA VAL A 111 -3.06 -5.93 2.93
C VAL A 111 -4.48 -6.33 3.33
N ARG A 112 -4.84 -6.09 4.60
CA ARG A 112 -6.18 -6.43 5.14
C ARG A 112 -6.85 -5.20 5.71
N ILE A 113 -8.09 -4.94 5.28
CA ILE A 113 -8.94 -3.92 5.89
C ILE A 113 -9.43 -4.45 7.24
N GLN A 114 -9.22 -3.66 8.29
CA GLN A 114 -9.61 -3.90 9.66
C GLN A 114 -10.67 -2.88 10.09
N GLU A 115 -11.35 -3.16 11.18
CA GLU A 115 -12.32 -2.24 11.78
C GLU A 115 -12.10 -2.15 13.28
N ASN A 116 -12.20 -0.93 13.82
CA ASN A 116 -12.17 -0.68 15.25
C ASN A 116 -13.19 0.42 15.54
N GLN A 117 -14.10 0.15 16.48
CA GLN A 117 -15.16 1.10 16.86
C GLN A 117 -16.02 1.63 15.68
N GLY A 118 -16.23 0.81 14.65
CA GLY A 118 -16.96 1.19 13.43
C GLY A 118 -16.16 2.03 12.43
N ILE A 119 -14.88 2.27 12.70
CA ILE A 119 -13.95 2.96 11.81
C ILE A 119 -13.11 1.91 11.08
N ARG A 120 -13.18 1.91 9.74
CA ARG A 120 -12.38 1.03 8.89
C ARG A 120 -10.99 1.63 8.68
N TYR A 121 -9.97 0.79 8.75
CA TYR A 121 -8.59 1.18 8.49
C TYR A 121 -7.81 0.05 7.81
N VAL A 122 -6.70 0.38 7.19
CA VAL A 122 -5.76 -0.58 6.59
C VAL A 122 -4.35 0.00 6.69
N SER A 123 -3.36 -0.86 6.94
CA SER A 123 -1.96 -0.44 7.03
C SER A 123 -1.03 -1.41 6.32
N GLY A 124 0.14 -0.92 5.92
CA GLY A 124 1.17 -1.70 5.24
C GLY A 124 2.06 -0.80 4.39
N GLY A 125 2.51 -1.33 3.25
CA GLY A 125 3.23 -0.56 2.24
C GLY A 125 4.75 -0.60 2.39
N VAL A 126 5.27 -1.65 3.05
CA VAL A 126 6.71 -1.95 3.09
C VAL A 126 7.17 -2.44 1.71
N GLY A 127 6.40 -3.36 1.10
CA GLY A 127 6.62 -3.87 -0.24
C GLY A 127 5.97 -3.04 -1.35
N GLU A 128 6.39 -3.26 -2.60
CA GLU A 128 5.73 -2.68 -3.76
C GLU A 128 4.30 -3.19 -3.96
N GLY A 129 4.07 -4.50 -3.82
CA GLY A 129 2.74 -5.10 -3.96
C GLY A 129 1.73 -4.51 -2.98
N GLU A 130 2.09 -4.41 -1.70
CA GLU A 130 1.23 -3.76 -0.69
C GLU A 130 0.95 -2.30 -1.04
N ARG A 131 1.96 -1.53 -1.48
CA ARG A 131 1.75 -0.14 -1.91
C ARG A 131 0.81 -0.07 -3.10
N SER A 132 0.91 -0.99 -4.05
CA SER A 132 0.00 -1.06 -5.20
C SER A 132 -1.44 -1.30 -4.74
N GLU A 133 -1.67 -2.28 -3.87
CA GLU A 133 -3.00 -2.57 -3.30
C GLU A 133 -3.54 -1.37 -2.49
N LEU A 134 -2.72 -0.79 -1.62
CA LEU A 134 -3.10 0.38 -0.83
C LEU A 134 -3.45 1.59 -1.71
N ASN A 135 -2.72 1.81 -2.79
CA ASN A 135 -3.05 2.87 -3.75
C ASN A 135 -4.39 2.60 -4.46
N ALA A 136 -4.66 1.35 -4.84
CA ALA A 136 -5.95 0.97 -5.43
C ALA A 136 -7.12 1.21 -4.45
N LEU A 137 -6.91 0.93 -3.16
CA LEU A 137 -7.89 1.16 -2.09
C LEU A 137 -8.00 2.63 -1.66
N SER A 138 -7.04 3.49 -2.04
CA SER A 138 -6.91 4.86 -1.52
C SER A 138 -8.20 5.68 -1.62
N ASN A 139 -8.97 5.55 -2.71
CA ASN A 139 -10.22 6.30 -2.90
C ASN A 139 -11.35 5.92 -1.93
N GLN A 140 -11.23 4.80 -1.22
CA GLN A 140 -12.21 4.34 -0.23
C GLN A 140 -11.95 4.90 1.18
N PHE A 141 -10.85 5.63 1.36
CA PHE A 141 -10.40 6.19 2.62
C PHE A 141 -10.12 7.68 2.49
N ASN A 142 -10.54 8.47 3.46
CA ASN A 142 -10.41 9.93 3.43
C ASN A 142 -9.28 10.49 4.31
N LEU A 143 -8.52 9.63 4.98
CA LEU A 143 -7.28 10.00 5.67
C LEU A 143 -6.17 8.99 5.35
N ARG A 144 -5.00 9.51 4.97
CA ARG A 144 -3.76 8.76 4.79
C ARG A 144 -2.67 9.32 5.69
N LEU A 145 -1.96 8.44 6.39
CA LEU A 145 -0.80 8.75 7.19
C LEU A 145 0.44 8.10 6.58
N LEU A 146 1.58 8.79 6.69
CA LEU A 146 2.90 8.30 6.31
C LEU A 146 3.87 8.43 7.48
N PHE A 147 4.61 7.35 7.77
CA PHE A 147 5.59 7.30 8.86
C PHE A 147 6.99 7.02 8.32
N ALA A 148 7.96 7.89 8.63
CA ALA A 148 9.34 7.74 8.19
C ALA A 148 10.34 8.37 9.17
N MET A 149 11.62 8.01 9.04
CA MET A 149 12.74 8.71 9.69
C MET A 149 13.11 9.97 8.90
N GLN A 150 13.33 11.07 9.60
CA GLN A 150 13.88 12.28 9.02
C GLN A 150 15.33 12.04 8.61
N GLY A 151 15.71 12.49 7.41
CA GLY A 151 17.07 12.37 6.91
C GLY A 151 17.26 11.10 6.10
N SER A 152 17.24 9.92 6.73
CA SER A 152 17.41 8.66 6.00
C SER A 152 16.21 8.33 5.10
N GLY A 153 15.02 8.77 5.48
CA GLY A 153 13.77 8.46 4.77
C GLY A 153 13.27 7.03 5.01
N ASP A 154 13.89 6.30 5.94
CA ASP A 154 13.50 4.93 6.28
C ASP A 154 12.05 4.88 6.73
N TYR A 155 11.31 3.93 6.18
CA TYR A 155 9.92 3.71 6.55
C TYR A 155 9.79 3.03 7.90
N LEU A 156 8.77 3.45 8.66
CA LEU A 156 8.50 2.93 10.00
C LEU A 156 7.26 2.05 10.02
N ALA A 157 7.31 0.99 10.82
CA ALA A 157 6.18 0.13 11.16
C ALA A 157 6.00 0.08 12.69
N ASP A 158 5.08 -0.75 13.18
CA ASP A 158 4.73 -0.89 14.59
C ASP A 158 4.33 0.44 15.27
N VAL A 159 3.80 1.38 14.48
CA VAL A 159 3.40 2.71 14.95
C VAL A 159 2.03 2.62 15.62
N GLN A 160 1.94 2.97 16.89
CA GLN A 160 0.66 3.09 17.57
C GLN A 160 -0.05 4.36 17.09
N VAL A 161 -1.25 4.24 16.54
CA VAL A 161 -2.08 5.33 16.04
C VAL A 161 -3.31 5.46 16.91
N ASN A 162 -3.49 6.64 17.51
CA ASN A 162 -4.68 7.02 18.26
C ASN A 162 -5.31 8.25 17.58
N ILE A 163 -6.58 8.15 17.21
CA ILE A 163 -7.33 9.27 16.63
C ILE A 163 -8.42 9.68 17.62
N MET A 164 -8.42 10.95 17.99
CA MET A 164 -9.41 11.53 18.90
C MET A 164 -10.29 12.56 18.18
N ASP A 165 -11.57 12.59 18.55
CA ASP A 165 -12.51 13.62 18.09
C ASP A 165 -12.25 14.99 18.77
N GLU A 166 -13.01 16.02 18.39
CA GLU A 166 -12.92 17.36 18.99
C GLU A 166 -13.24 17.38 20.49
N GLY A 167 -14.01 16.40 20.97
CA GLY A 167 -14.32 16.21 22.39
C GLY A 167 -13.23 15.47 23.18
N GLY A 168 -12.14 15.05 22.52
CA GLY A 168 -11.03 14.32 23.13
C GLY A 168 -11.29 12.82 23.32
N ARG A 169 -12.34 12.26 22.73
CA ARG A 169 -12.64 10.82 22.80
C ARG A 169 -11.87 10.09 21.72
N THR A 170 -11.16 9.02 22.08
CA THR A 170 -10.52 8.13 21.10
C THR A 170 -11.58 7.38 20.30
N VAL A 171 -11.59 7.61 18.99
CA VAL A 171 -12.51 6.98 18.02
C VAL A 171 -11.84 5.87 17.22
N LEU A 172 -10.51 5.82 17.22
CA LEU A 172 -9.71 4.75 16.62
C LEU A 172 -8.43 4.59 17.43
N SER A 173 -8.11 3.35 17.79
CA SER A 173 -6.80 2.97 18.32
C SER A 173 -6.33 1.70 17.61
N ALA A 174 -5.19 1.78 16.91
CA ALA A 174 -4.67 0.69 16.10
C ALA A 174 -3.14 0.76 16.00
N GLN A 175 -2.50 -0.39 15.79
CA GLN A 175 -1.08 -0.46 15.47
C GLN A 175 -0.90 -0.60 13.96
N SER A 176 -0.06 0.25 13.36
CA SER A 176 0.25 0.22 11.94
C SER A 176 1.33 -0.82 11.63
N GLN A 177 1.06 -1.74 10.71
CA GLN A 177 2.02 -2.77 10.28
C GLN A 177 3.00 -2.31 9.19
N GLY A 178 2.91 -1.04 8.79
CA GLY A 178 3.80 -0.44 7.81
C GLY A 178 3.74 1.08 7.81
N PRO A 179 4.48 1.72 6.91
CA PRO A 179 4.60 3.17 6.87
C PRO A 179 3.34 3.88 6.41
N TRP A 180 2.45 3.19 5.69
CA TRP A 180 1.23 3.78 5.17
C TRP A 180 0.05 3.27 5.97
N PHE A 181 -0.77 4.21 6.45
CA PHE A 181 -1.99 3.90 7.20
C PHE A 181 -3.14 4.69 6.59
N PHE A 182 -4.20 3.99 6.19
CA PHE A 182 -5.41 4.60 5.66
C PHE A 182 -6.58 4.36 6.60
N THR A 183 -7.45 5.35 6.75
CA THR A 183 -8.65 5.22 7.57
C THR A 183 -9.80 6.03 7.02
N GLN A 184 -11.01 5.55 7.26
CA GLN A 184 -12.26 6.16 6.81
C GLN A 184 -12.98 6.74 8.02
N LEU A 185 -12.86 8.05 8.19
CA LEU A 185 -13.45 8.78 9.31
C LEU A 185 -14.68 9.56 8.85
N PRO A 186 -15.68 9.77 9.73
CA PRO A 186 -16.71 10.75 9.49
C PRO A 186 -16.12 12.15 9.22
N PRO A 187 -16.81 13.05 8.50
CA PRO A 187 -16.34 14.41 8.28
C PRO A 187 -16.34 15.22 9.58
N ALA A 188 -15.16 15.51 10.15
CA ALA A 188 -14.96 16.33 11.34
C ALA A 188 -13.50 16.75 11.47
N ALA A 189 -13.16 17.51 12.52
CA ALA A 189 -11.77 17.71 12.92
C ALA A 189 -11.35 16.61 13.89
N TYR A 190 -10.13 16.10 13.69
CA TYR A 190 -9.54 15.05 14.51
C TYR A 190 -8.14 15.42 14.93
N ARG A 191 -7.75 14.92 16.09
CA ARG A 191 -6.38 14.90 16.58
C ARG A 191 -5.82 13.50 16.36
N VAL A 192 -4.72 13.43 15.62
CA VAL A 192 -4.00 12.19 15.33
C VAL A 192 -2.74 12.19 16.19
N GLU A 193 -2.69 11.27 17.12
CA GLU A 193 -1.53 10.96 17.94
C GLU A 193 -0.88 9.68 17.41
N VAL A 194 0.42 9.73 17.17
CA VAL A 194 1.19 8.59 16.71
C VAL A 194 2.40 8.39 17.59
N SER A 195 2.64 7.15 17.99
CA SER A 195 3.71 6.79 18.91
C SER A 195 4.57 5.68 18.36
N VAL A 196 5.88 5.88 18.43
CA VAL A 196 6.89 4.87 18.12
C VAL A 196 7.79 4.77 19.34
N LEU A 197 7.86 3.57 19.93
CA LEU A 197 8.61 3.30 21.17
C LEU A 197 8.15 4.22 22.32
N ASN A 198 8.93 5.28 22.61
CA ASN A 198 8.65 6.25 23.68
C ASN A 198 8.50 7.69 23.15
N GLN A 199 8.40 7.87 21.84
CA GLN A 199 8.22 9.17 21.22
C GLN A 199 6.83 9.28 20.60
N THR A 200 6.07 10.26 21.07
CA THR A 200 4.73 10.57 20.57
C THR A 200 4.77 11.88 19.78
N GLN A 201 4.18 11.87 18.59
CA GLN A 201 3.90 13.06 17.81
C GLN A 201 2.39 13.23 17.65
N GLN A 202 1.95 14.48 17.55
CA GLN A 202 0.54 14.79 17.43
C GLN A 202 0.32 15.85 16.35
N GLN A 203 -0.65 15.61 15.47
CA GLN A 203 -1.10 16.57 14.46
C GLN A 203 -2.62 16.63 14.44
N THR A 204 -3.18 17.78 14.04
CA THR A 204 -4.62 17.95 13.87
C THR A 204 -4.96 17.97 12.39
N VAL A 205 -6.04 17.30 12.00
CA VAL A 205 -6.52 17.23 10.61
C VAL A 205 -8.01 17.46 10.53
N ARG A 206 -8.45 18.17 9.50
CA ARG A 206 -9.87 18.23 9.13
C ARG A 206 -10.11 17.21 8.02
N VAL A 207 -11.07 16.32 8.26
CA VAL A 207 -11.46 15.26 7.33
C VAL A 207 -12.77 15.66 6.66
N THR A 208 -12.86 15.45 5.36
CA THR A 208 -14.06 15.74 4.55
C THR A 208 -14.47 14.49 3.77
N SER A 209 -15.69 14.45 3.23
CA SER A 209 -16.14 13.34 2.37
C SER A 209 -15.56 13.38 0.96
N SER A 210 -15.05 14.53 0.51
CA SER A 210 -14.72 14.77 -0.90
C SER A 210 -13.24 14.70 -1.23
N ARG A 211 -12.36 14.88 -0.24
CA ARG A 211 -10.90 14.88 -0.42
C ARG A 211 -10.24 14.03 0.64
N GLN A 212 -9.21 13.29 0.23
CA GLN A 212 -8.35 12.56 1.14
C GLN A 212 -7.35 13.54 1.77
N SER A 213 -7.34 13.62 3.09
CA SER A 213 -6.35 14.37 3.86
C SER A 213 -5.10 13.53 4.07
N HIS A 214 -3.92 14.15 3.97
CA HIS A 214 -2.64 13.46 4.14
C HIS A 214 -1.88 14.07 5.32
N LEU A 215 -1.36 13.21 6.20
CA LEU A 215 -0.41 13.60 7.24
C LEU A 215 0.86 12.78 7.09
N THR A 216 2.00 13.42 7.33
CA THR A 216 3.30 12.74 7.36
C THR A 216 3.99 13.06 8.68
N PHE A 217 4.53 12.01 9.30
CA PHE A 217 5.23 12.09 10.56
C PHE A 217 6.66 11.62 10.37
N TYR A 218 7.60 12.44 10.83
CA TYR A 218 9.02 12.20 10.69
C TYR A 218 9.68 12.09 12.06
N TRP A 219 10.36 10.97 12.33
CA TRP A 219 11.13 10.76 13.57
C TRP A 219 12.60 11.17 13.43
N ARG A 220 13.25 11.39 14.57
CA ARG A 220 14.64 11.86 14.68
C ARG A 220 15.50 10.83 15.39
#